data_AF-Q0B689-F1
#
_entry.id   AF-Q0B689-F1
#
_cell.length_a   1.000
_cell.length_b   1.000
_cell.length_c   1.000
_cell.angle_alpha   90.00
_cell.angle_beta   90.00
_cell.angle_gamma   90.00
#
_symmetry.space_group_name_H-M   'P 1'
#
loop_
_entity.id
_entity.type
_entity.pdbx_description
1 polymer ?
#
loop_
_entity_poly.entity_id
_entity_poly.type
_entity_poly.pdbx_seq_one_letter_code
_entity_poly.pdbx_strand_id
1 'polypeptide(L)'
;MAPDSPNKRDQRSDVTFVVGILFYVLTGKNPSVLEESETGRRPHQRPGASESIRAVANDWTLSTLALFDRGFSPLLNSRFQSARELRQELKRIMENKPTPAAGEVLSEIRKRLEAQGAEQNRTYIMKIHEAVNAIRLVRNQVEAEIGNHLSGIETGFYKSEPRHSWLNMGFDTPGTSYPRFRPTFDFQIVSDELIISVFSEDRTGEPQIIWRTETTNSDFGDVFRQKIKDVFVGGLNDIFGR
;
A
#
# COMPACT_ATOMS: atom_id res chain seq x y z
N MET A 1 -11.26 -6.68 -3.79
CA MET A 1 -10.46 -6.44 -5.02
C MET A 1 -11.35 -5.74 -6.04
N ALA A 2 -10.88 -4.66 -6.66
CA ALA A 2 -11.66 -3.95 -7.69
C ALA A 2 -11.93 -4.86 -8.91
N PRO A 3 -13.05 -4.67 -9.65
CA PRO A 3 -13.48 -5.57 -10.72
C PRO A 3 -12.46 -5.78 -11.84
N ASP A 4 -11.61 -4.79 -12.16
CA ASP A 4 -10.78 -4.76 -13.38
C ASP A 4 -9.25 -4.69 -13.13
N SER A 5 -8.75 -5.14 -11.96
CA SER A 5 -7.28 -5.14 -11.74
C SER A 5 -6.60 -6.26 -12.56
N PRO A 6 -5.53 -5.96 -13.32
CA PRO A 6 -4.71 -6.95 -14.03
C PRO A 6 -4.15 -8.06 -13.11
N ASN A 7 -3.99 -7.75 -11.83
CA ASN A 7 -3.46 -8.66 -10.82
C ASN A 7 -4.44 -9.75 -10.36
N LYS A 8 -5.70 -9.75 -10.83
CA LYS A 8 -6.70 -10.77 -10.46
C LYS A 8 -6.28 -12.21 -10.80
N ARG A 9 -5.40 -12.40 -11.78
CA ARG A 9 -4.93 -13.72 -12.26
C ARG A 9 -3.42 -13.92 -12.06
N ASP A 10 -2.85 -13.24 -11.09
CA ASP A 10 -1.43 -13.36 -10.80
C ASP A 10 -1.11 -14.75 -10.20
N GLN A 11 -0.18 -15.49 -10.82
CA GLN A 11 0.29 -16.81 -10.36
C GLN A 11 0.78 -16.81 -8.90
N ARG A 12 1.25 -15.65 -8.39
CA ARG A 12 1.71 -15.48 -7.02
C ARG A 12 0.54 -15.58 -6.03
N SER A 13 -0.69 -15.30 -6.47
CA SER A 13 -1.90 -15.53 -5.67
C SER A 13 -2.15 -17.01 -5.45
N ASP A 14 -1.95 -17.86 -6.47
CA ASP A 14 -2.06 -19.32 -6.32
C ASP A 14 -0.99 -19.86 -5.37
N VAL A 15 0.25 -19.36 -5.48
CA VAL A 15 1.34 -19.72 -4.56
C VAL A 15 1.01 -19.30 -3.13
N THR A 16 0.46 -18.10 -2.92
CA THR A 16 -0.03 -17.67 -1.60
C THR A 16 -1.17 -18.54 -1.09
N PHE A 17 -2.06 -19.01 -1.95
CA PHE A 17 -3.13 -19.93 -1.56
C PHE A 17 -2.56 -21.25 -1.03
N VAL A 18 -1.53 -21.80 -1.69
CA VAL A 18 -0.82 -22.99 -1.20
C VAL A 18 -0.17 -22.73 0.18
N VAL A 19 0.43 -21.57 0.40
CA VAL A 19 0.93 -21.16 1.72
C VAL A 19 -0.22 -21.09 2.75
N GLY A 20 -1.39 -20.61 2.33
CA GLY A 20 -2.61 -20.58 3.14
C GLY A 20 -3.10 -21.97 3.55
N ILE A 21 -3.05 -22.95 2.64
CA ILE A 21 -3.36 -24.35 2.96
C ILE A 21 -2.39 -24.88 4.00
N LEU A 22 -1.08 -24.67 3.83
CA LEU A 22 -0.08 -25.10 4.81
C LEU A 22 -0.35 -24.46 6.19
N PHE A 23 -0.66 -23.17 6.23
CA PHE A 23 -1.03 -22.48 7.47
C PHE A 23 -2.26 -23.10 8.14
N TYR A 24 -3.31 -23.39 7.37
CA TYR A 24 -4.52 -24.04 7.87
C TYR A 24 -4.20 -25.44 8.43
N VAL A 25 -3.40 -26.22 7.72
CA VAL A 25 -2.99 -27.57 8.18
C VAL A 25 -2.22 -27.50 9.51
N LEU A 26 -1.34 -26.52 9.69
CA LEU A 26 -0.55 -26.38 10.92
C LEU A 26 -1.33 -25.78 12.10
N THR A 27 -2.38 -25.00 11.86
CA THR A 27 -3.02 -24.18 12.90
C THR A 27 -4.51 -24.43 13.09
N GLY A 28 -5.18 -25.05 12.12
CA GLY A 28 -6.64 -25.14 12.03
C GLY A 28 -7.34 -23.80 11.75
N LYS A 29 -6.60 -22.72 11.49
CA LYS A 29 -7.15 -21.36 11.33
C LYS A 29 -7.20 -20.95 9.88
N ASN A 30 -8.31 -20.34 9.46
CA ASN A 30 -8.49 -19.85 8.10
C ASN A 30 -7.73 -18.52 7.89
N PRO A 31 -6.79 -18.43 6.92
CA PRO A 31 -6.12 -17.18 6.56
C PRO A 31 -7.00 -16.33 5.64
N SER A 32 -8.20 -15.95 6.11
CA SER A 32 -9.26 -15.31 5.31
C SER A 32 -8.86 -14.00 4.64
N VAL A 33 -8.00 -13.22 5.30
CA VAL A 33 -7.39 -11.98 4.77
C VAL A 33 -5.88 -12.02 5.00
N LEU A 34 -5.10 -11.51 4.04
CA LEU A 34 -3.62 -11.51 4.11
C LEU A 34 -3.05 -10.53 5.14
N GLU A 35 -3.81 -9.48 5.46
CA GLU A 35 -3.45 -8.44 6.43
C GLU A 35 -4.75 -7.89 7.03
N GLU A 36 -4.81 -7.72 8.35
CA GLU A 36 -5.91 -7.01 9.01
C GLU A 36 -5.77 -5.51 8.79
N SER A 37 -6.86 -4.84 8.38
CA SER A 37 -6.86 -3.39 8.10
C SER A 37 -6.48 -2.54 9.32
N GLU A 38 -6.99 -2.90 10.50
CA GLU A 38 -6.77 -2.14 11.73
C GLU A 38 -5.36 -2.31 12.30
N THR A 39 -4.86 -3.55 12.31
CA THR A 39 -3.62 -3.90 13.04
C THR A 39 -2.41 -4.09 12.13
N GLY A 40 -2.62 -4.26 10.83
CA GLY A 40 -1.58 -4.65 9.88
C GLY A 40 -1.07 -6.08 10.08
N ARG A 41 -1.73 -6.90 10.91
CA ARG A 41 -1.26 -8.26 11.22
C ARG A 41 -1.58 -9.25 10.12
N ARG A 42 -0.58 -10.05 9.76
CA ARG A 42 -0.71 -11.19 8.84
C ARG A 42 -1.27 -12.43 9.55
N PRO A 43 -1.79 -13.44 8.83
CA PRO A 43 -2.45 -14.61 9.43
C PRO A 43 -1.68 -15.29 10.59
N HIS A 44 -0.38 -15.50 10.44
CA HIS A 44 0.48 -16.14 11.46
C HIS A 44 0.85 -15.24 12.64
N GLN A 45 0.62 -13.93 12.52
CA GLN A 45 0.87 -12.93 13.56
C GLN A 45 -0.38 -12.66 14.43
N ARG A 46 -1.52 -13.28 14.08
CA ARG A 46 -2.77 -13.15 14.84
C ARG A 46 -2.73 -13.91 16.16
N PRO A 47 -3.53 -13.50 17.16
CA PRO A 47 -3.59 -14.17 18.45
C PRO A 47 -3.77 -15.70 18.34
N GLY A 48 -2.91 -16.43 19.05
CA GLY A 48 -2.92 -17.89 19.11
C GLY A 48 -2.33 -18.59 17.88
N ALA A 49 -2.00 -17.90 16.78
CA ALA A 49 -1.50 -18.57 15.57
C ALA A 49 -0.04 -19.00 15.73
N SER A 50 0.79 -18.11 16.28
CA SER A 50 2.19 -18.39 16.58
C SER A 50 2.35 -19.49 17.64
N GLU A 51 1.42 -19.61 18.58
CA GLU A 51 1.37 -20.69 19.58
C GLU A 51 1.09 -22.04 18.91
N SER A 52 0.09 -22.10 18.01
CA SER A 52 -0.21 -23.31 17.25
C SER A 52 0.97 -23.74 16.36
N ILE A 53 1.61 -22.79 15.68
CA ILE A 53 2.80 -23.08 14.86
C ILE A 53 3.92 -23.62 15.75
N ARG A 54 4.18 -23.00 16.90
CA ARG A 54 5.20 -23.48 17.87
C ARG A 54 4.96 -24.91 18.32
N ALA A 55 3.70 -25.25 18.63
CA ALA A 55 3.34 -26.57 19.12
C ALA A 55 3.56 -27.70 18.09
N VAL A 56 3.49 -27.40 16.79
CA VAL A 56 3.59 -28.41 15.72
C VAL A 56 4.96 -28.38 15.03
N ALA A 57 5.53 -27.20 14.82
CA ALA A 57 6.76 -27.02 14.06
C ALA A 57 8.03 -27.24 14.89
N ASN A 58 7.95 -27.19 16.23
CA ASN A 58 9.09 -27.40 17.14
C ASN A 58 10.32 -26.60 16.70
N ASP A 59 11.43 -27.28 16.38
CA ASP A 59 12.70 -26.69 15.95
C ASP A 59 12.54 -25.83 14.68
N TRP A 60 11.59 -26.15 13.79
CA TRP A 60 11.32 -25.40 12.56
C TRP A 60 10.46 -24.16 12.75
N THR A 61 10.05 -23.82 13.98
CA THR A 61 9.15 -22.70 14.27
C THR A 61 9.59 -21.41 13.58
N LEU A 62 10.87 -21.03 13.76
CA LEU A 62 11.36 -19.79 13.19
C LEU A 62 11.28 -19.85 11.65
N SER A 63 11.88 -20.84 11.02
CA SER A 63 11.86 -20.94 9.56
C SER A 63 10.43 -21.00 8.98
N THR A 64 9.50 -21.63 9.68
CA THR A 64 8.08 -21.69 9.31
C THR A 64 7.41 -20.32 9.39
N LEU A 65 7.66 -19.56 10.47
CA LEU A 65 7.16 -18.19 10.60
C LEU A 65 7.73 -17.27 9.52
N ALA A 66 9.02 -17.40 9.16
CA ALA A 66 9.63 -16.62 8.09
C ALA A 66 9.03 -16.95 6.71
N LEU A 67 8.72 -18.23 6.46
CA LEU A 67 8.00 -18.65 5.27
C LEU A 67 6.62 -17.99 5.19
N PHE A 68 5.89 -17.91 6.30
CA PHE A 68 4.60 -17.22 6.35
C PHE A 68 4.72 -15.71 6.23
N ASP A 69 5.75 -15.08 6.80
CA ASP A 69 6.03 -13.66 6.58
C ASP A 69 6.13 -13.36 5.08
N ARG A 70 6.87 -14.18 4.33
CA ARG A 70 7.02 -14.01 2.89
C ARG A 70 5.75 -14.37 2.12
N GLY A 71 5.15 -15.52 2.39
CA GLY A 71 4.01 -16.04 1.63
C GLY A 71 2.73 -15.23 1.79
N PHE A 72 2.51 -14.65 2.98
CA PHE A 72 1.41 -13.74 3.27
C PHE A 72 1.78 -12.26 3.10
N SER A 73 2.93 -11.96 2.47
CA SER A 73 3.27 -10.57 2.23
C SER A 73 2.17 -9.89 1.41
N PRO A 74 1.68 -8.71 1.82
CA PRO A 74 0.63 -7.99 1.10
C PRO A 74 1.08 -7.54 -0.30
N LEU A 75 2.38 -7.25 -0.47
CA LEU A 75 2.99 -6.90 -1.75
C LEU A 75 3.33 -8.14 -2.57
N LEU A 76 2.76 -8.25 -3.78
CA LEU A 76 3.02 -9.37 -4.67
C LEU A 76 4.51 -9.56 -4.98
N ASN A 77 5.25 -8.47 -5.18
CA ASN A 77 6.70 -8.50 -5.43
C ASN A 77 7.53 -9.01 -4.23
N SER A 78 6.97 -8.98 -3.02
CA SER A 78 7.63 -9.52 -1.83
C SER A 78 7.24 -10.98 -1.53
N ARG A 79 6.31 -11.57 -2.29
CA ARG A 79 5.89 -12.97 -2.13
C ARG A 79 6.88 -13.92 -2.80
N PHE A 80 6.57 -15.22 -2.73
CA PHE A 80 7.17 -16.20 -3.62
C PHE A 80 6.71 -15.93 -5.05
N GLN A 81 7.66 -15.79 -5.96
CA GLN A 81 7.40 -15.45 -7.37
C GLN A 81 6.99 -16.69 -8.18
N SER A 82 7.21 -17.90 -7.67
CA SER A 82 6.81 -19.15 -8.32
C SER A 82 6.65 -20.31 -7.33
N ALA A 83 5.90 -21.33 -7.74
CA ALA A 83 5.81 -22.59 -6.99
C ALA A 83 7.16 -23.29 -6.82
N ARG A 84 8.06 -23.15 -7.82
CA ARG A 84 9.43 -23.68 -7.75
C ARG A 84 10.20 -23.04 -6.60
N GLU A 85 10.06 -21.74 -6.42
CA GLU A 85 10.71 -20.99 -5.34
C GLU A 85 10.18 -21.42 -3.97
N LEU A 86 8.86 -21.51 -3.80
CA LEU A 86 8.25 -22.00 -2.56
C LEU A 86 8.74 -23.42 -2.22
N ARG A 87 8.81 -24.31 -3.22
CA ARG A 87 9.31 -25.69 -3.04
C ARG A 87 10.78 -25.72 -2.60
N GLN A 88 11.62 -24.86 -3.19
CA GLN A 88 13.03 -24.76 -2.80
C GLN A 88 13.16 -24.30 -1.35
N GLU A 89 12.35 -23.32 -0.93
CA GLU A 89 12.36 -22.84 0.43
C GLU A 89 11.89 -23.90 1.42
N LEU A 90 10.81 -24.62 1.14
CA LEU A 90 10.36 -25.75 1.97
C LEU A 90 11.44 -26.83 2.11
N LYS A 91 12.09 -27.19 0.99
CA LYS A 91 13.20 -28.15 1.00
C LYS A 91 14.36 -27.66 1.87
N ARG A 92 14.73 -26.38 1.76
CA ARG A 92 15.75 -25.74 2.59
C ARG A 92 15.41 -25.82 4.09
N ILE A 93 14.15 -25.64 4.46
CA ILE A 93 13.67 -25.74 5.85
C ILE A 93 13.76 -27.17 6.37
N MET A 94 13.42 -28.15 5.53
CA MET A 94 13.49 -29.57 5.89
C MET A 94 14.94 -30.08 6.02
N GLU A 95 15.84 -29.64 5.14
CA GLU A 95 17.24 -30.08 5.10
C GLU A 95 18.10 -29.42 6.18
N ASN A 96 17.85 -28.15 6.49
CA ASN A 96 18.54 -27.45 7.57
C ASN A 96 17.79 -27.70 8.89
N LYS A 97 18.02 -28.87 9.49
CA LYS A 97 17.62 -29.12 10.87
C LYS A 97 18.26 -28.02 11.73
N PRO A 98 17.48 -27.15 12.38
CA PRO A 98 18.04 -25.96 12.97
C PRO A 98 18.80 -26.35 14.23
N THR A 99 20.11 -26.20 14.18
CA THR A 99 20.94 -25.92 15.35
C THR A 99 21.43 -24.47 15.20
N PRO A 100 20.53 -23.47 15.17
CA PRO A 100 20.97 -22.12 14.87
C PRO A 100 21.78 -21.64 16.07
N ALA A 101 23.00 -21.19 15.83
CA ALA A 101 23.76 -20.52 16.88
C ALA A 101 22.94 -19.34 17.40
N ALA A 102 23.03 -19.02 18.70
CA ALA A 102 22.22 -17.97 19.33
C ALA A 102 22.27 -16.62 18.57
N GLY A 103 23.37 -16.32 17.87
CA GLY A 103 23.51 -15.14 17.01
C GLY A 103 22.62 -15.15 15.77
N GLU A 104 22.37 -16.31 15.16
CA GLU A 104 21.46 -16.46 14.00
C GLU A 104 20.00 -16.26 14.41
N VAL A 105 19.62 -16.78 15.59
CA VAL A 105 18.29 -16.56 16.18
C VAL A 105 18.04 -15.08 16.44
N LEU A 106 19.00 -14.36 17.02
CA LEU A 106 18.87 -12.92 17.28
C LEU A 106 18.82 -12.10 15.98
N SER A 107 19.58 -12.49 14.95
CA SER A 107 19.50 -11.85 13.63
C SER A 107 18.13 -12.03 12.99
N GLU A 108 17.57 -13.23 13.09
CA GLU A 108 16.23 -13.55 12.56
C GLU A 108 15.12 -12.82 13.34
N ILE A 109 15.23 -12.73 14.67
CA ILE A 109 14.32 -11.93 15.49
C ILE A 109 14.39 -10.45 15.10
N ARG A 110 15.60 -9.90 14.92
CA ARG A 110 15.77 -8.50 14.48
C ARG A 110 15.13 -8.26 13.11
N LYS A 111 15.38 -9.13 12.14
CA LYS A 111 14.75 -9.05 10.80
C LYS A 111 13.23 -9.03 10.89
N ARG A 112 12.63 -9.79 11.81
CA ARG A 112 11.16 -9.79 12.00
C ARG A 112 10.65 -8.52 12.63
N LEU A 113 11.36 -7.99 13.62
CA LEU A 113 11.01 -6.71 14.24
C LEU A 113 11.10 -5.56 13.22
N GLU A 114 12.09 -5.60 12.32
CA GLU A 114 12.26 -4.62 11.25
C GLU A 114 11.23 -4.81 10.11
N ALA A 115 10.92 -6.07 9.75
CA ALA A 115 9.92 -6.42 8.74
C ALA A 115 8.47 -6.27 9.23
N GLN A 116 8.24 -6.21 10.54
CA GLN A 116 6.95 -5.89 11.14
C GLN A 116 6.62 -4.41 10.91
N GLY A 117 6.02 -4.14 9.76
CA GLY A 117 5.30 -2.90 9.45
C GLY A 117 6.18 -1.70 9.10
N ALA A 118 7.34 -1.51 9.73
CA ALA A 118 8.11 -0.27 9.60
C ALA A 118 8.65 -0.04 8.18
N GLU A 119 9.36 -1.01 7.59
CA GLU A 119 9.99 -0.80 6.28
C GLU A 119 8.95 -0.76 5.15
N GLN A 120 7.91 -1.61 5.22
CA GLN A 120 6.84 -1.61 4.22
C GLN A 120 6.00 -0.33 4.28
N ASN A 121 5.63 0.13 5.49
CA ASN A 121 4.94 1.41 5.66
C ASN A 121 5.82 2.58 5.19
N ARG A 122 7.14 2.50 5.38
CA ARG A 122 8.08 3.52 4.88
C ARG A 122 8.03 3.60 3.36
N THR A 123 8.09 2.47 2.65
CA THR A 123 7.97 2.45 1.19
C THR A 123 6.64 3.04 0.72
N TYR A 124 5.52 2.71 1.38
CA TYR A 124 4.20 3.26 1.00
C TYR A 124 4.10 4.75 1.22
N ILE A 125 4.53 5.22 2.39
CA ILE A 125 4.52 6.64 2.75
C ILE A 125 5.39 7.42 1.76
N MET A 126 6.58 6.91 1.42
CA MET A 126 7.44 7.52 0.41
C MET A 126 6.72 7.65 -0.94
N LYS A 127 6.07 6.58 -1.41
CA LYS A 127 5.36 6.59 -2.70
C LYS A 127 4.19 7.58 -2.73
N ILE A 128 3.45 7.68 -1.63
CA ILE A 128 2.38 8.67 -1.47
C ILE A 128 2.98 10.09 -1.48
N HIS A 129 4.09 10.33 -0.78
CA HIS A 129 4.76 11.63 -0.82
C HIS A 129 5.24 12.02 -2.23
N GLU A 130 5.76 11.07 -3.02
CA GLU A 130 6.12 11.32 -4.42
C GLU A 130 4.91 11.75 -5.24
N ALA A 131 3.77 11.05 -5.09
CA ALA A 131 2.53 11.40 -5.77
C ALA A 131 2.04 12.81 -5.39
N VAL A 132 2.07 13.13 -4.10
CA VAL A 132 1.67 14.44 -3.58
C VAL A 132 2.59 15.54 -4.10
N ASN A 133 3.89 15.32 -4.12
CA ASN A 133 4.83 16.28 -4.70
C ASN A 133 4.55 16.50 -6.19
N ALA A 134 4.24 15.45 -6.95
CA ALA A 134 3.87 15.57 -8.36
C ALA A 134 2.58 16.38 -8.55
N ILE A 135 1.55 16.15 -7.72
CA ILE A 135 0.29 16.93 -7.76
C ILE A 135 0.56 18.40 -7.38
N ARG A 136 1.39 18.64 -6.36
CA ARG A 136 1.77 19.98 -5.91
C ARG A 136 2.49 20.77 -7.00
N LEU A 137 3.38 20.12 -7.76
CA LEU A 137 4.05 20.75 -8.89
C LEU A 137 3.04 21.23 -9.94
N VAL A 138 2.04 20.40 -10.28
CA VAL A 138 1.00 20.79 -11.23
C VAL A 138 0.13 21.92 -10.68
N ARG A 139 -0.26 21.87 -9.40
CA ARG A 139 -1.01 22.96 -8.75
C ARG A 139 -0.25 24.28 -8.86
N ASN A 140 1.04 24.28 -8.51
CA ASN A 140 1.88 25.48 -8.56
C ASN A 140 2.05 26.02 -9.99
N GLN A 141 2.06 25.14 -11.00
CA GLN A 141 2.06 25.56 -12.41
C GLN A 141 0.76 26.26 -12.79
N VAL A 142 -0.39 25.70 -12.39
CA VAL A 142 -1.71 26.33 -12.61
C VAL A 142 -1.81 27.67 -11.88
N GLU A 143 -1.32 27.76 -10.64
CA GLU A 143 -1.23 29.01 -9.88
C GLU A 143 -0.38 30.06 -10.61
N ALA A 144 0.78 29.67 -11.13
CA ALA A 144 1.65 30.57 -11.89
C ALA A 144 1.02 31.04 -13.22
N GLU A 145 0.28 30.17 -13.92
CA GLU A 145 -0.43 30.52 -15.16
C GLU A 145 -1.58 31.50 -14.91
N ILE A 146 -2.26 31.40 -13.76
CA ILE A 146 -3.37 32.28 -13.37
C ILE A 146 -2.86 33.59 -12.73
N GLY A 147 -1.67 33.58 -12.12
CA GLY A 147 -1.07 34.72 -11.44
C GLY A 147 -1.64 34.95 -10.04
N ASN A 148 -1.46 36.17 -9.50
CA ASN A 148 -1.80 36.53 -8.11
C ASN A 148 -3.32 36.56 -7.78
N HIS A 149 -4.16 35.94 -8.62
CA HIS A 149 -5.60 35.86 -8.41
C HIS A 149 -6.02 34.66 -7.55
N LEU A 150 -5.17 33.64 -7.46
CA LEU A 150 -5.38 32.47 -6.63
C LEU A 150 -4.14 32.22 -5.75
N SER A 151 -4.34 31.53 -4.65
CA SER A 151 -3.26 31.00 -3.82
C SER A 151 -3.45 29.51 -3.59
N GLY A 152 -2.37 28.76 -3.77
CA GLY A 152 -2.36 27.33 -3.52
C GLY A 152 -2.62 27.00 -2.05
N ILE A 153 -3.52 26.07 -1.78
CA ILE A 153 -3.78 25.55 -0.43
C ILE A 153 -3.63 24.02 -0.40
N GLU A 154 -3.22 23.52 0.76
CA GLU A 154 -3.07 22.10 1.06
C GLU A 154 -3.35 21.85 2.55
N THR A 155 -4.10 20.79 2.86
CA THR A 155 -4.26 20.30 4.24
C THR A 155 -3.14 19.31 4.59
N GLY A 156 -2.97 19.03 5.89
CA GLY A 156 -2.13 17.91 6.31
C GLY A 156 -2.63 16.56 5.80
N PHE A 157 -1.76 15.55 5.89
CA PHE A 157 -2.12 14.16 5.59
C PHE A 157 -3.02 13.59 6.67
N TYR A 158 -4.19 13.13 6.28
CA TYR A 158 -5.04 12.31 7.13
C TYR A 158 -4.75 10.84 6.84
N LYS A 159 -4.31 10.11 7.86
CA LYS A 159 -4.07 8.66 7.79
C LYS A 159 -5.24 7.94 8.44
N SER A 160 -6.05 7.27 7.63
CA SER A 160 -7.10 6.36 8.13
C SER A 160 -6.52 4.97 8.45
N GLU A 161 -5.61 4.49 7.61
CA GLU A 161 -5.01 3.15 7.69
C GLU A 161 -3.55 3.17 7.18
N PRO A 162 -2.72 2.15 7.43
CA PRO A 162 -1.31 2.12 6.99
C PRO A 162 -1.08 2.33 5.48
N ARG A 163 -2.10 2.04 4.66
CA ARG A 163 -2.07 2.06 3.18
C ARG A 163 -3.04 3.06 2.57
N HIS A 164 -3.69 3.86 3.40
CA HIS A 164 -4.72 4.79 2.98
C HIS A 164 -4.44 6.16 3.57
N SER A 165 -4.28 7.15 2.69
CA SER A 165 -4.12 8.53 3.09
C SER A 165 -4.91 9.43 2.17
N TRP A 166 -5.30 10.59 2.66
CA TRP A 166 -5.95 11.60 1.84
C TRP A 166 -5.59 13.00 2.32
N LEU A 167 -5.77 13.97 1.42
CA LEU A 167 -5.57 15.39 1.70
C LEU A 167 -6.40 16.23 0.73
N ASN A 168 -6.74 17.45 1.12
CA ASN A 168 -7.34 18.43 0.24
C ASN A 168 -6.23 19.32 -0.35
N MET A 169 -6.21 19.48 -1.67
CA MET A 169 -5.26 20.35 -2.35
C MET A 169 -5.95 21.11 -3.48
N GLY A 170 -5.76 22.42 -3.54
CA GLY A 170 -6.37 23.25 -4.58
C GLY A 170 -6.06 24.72 -4.40
N PHE A 171 -7.07 25.58 -4.55
CA PHE A 171 -6.90 27.03 -4.63
C PHE A 171 -7.92 27.78 -3.77
N ASP A 172 -7.44 28.86 -3.17
CA ASP A 172 -8.26 29.89 -2.52
C ASP A 172 -8.09 31.23 -3.25
N THR A 173 -9.10 32.10 -3.16
CA THR A 173 -9.01 33.48 -3.64
C THR A 173 -8.58 34.40 -2.48
N PRO A 174 -7.38 35.02 -2.54
CA PRO A 174 -6.85 35.83 -1.44
C PRO A 174 -7.78 36.97 -1.04
N GLY A 175 -7.94 37.19 0.27
CA GLY A 175 -8.72 38.32 0.79
C GLY A 175 -10.24 38.20 0.62
N THR A 176 -10.74 37.04 0.17
CA THR A 176 -12.19 36.80 0.02
C THR A 176 -12.61 35.53 0.76
N SER A 177 -13.90 35.44 1.10
CA SER A 177 -14.48 34.25 1.71
C SER A 177 -14.87 33.17 0.70
N TYR A 178 -15.06 33.52 -0.58
CA TYR A 178 -15.45 32.62 -1.67
C TYR A 178 -15.08 33.22 -3.04
N PRO A 179 -14.81 32.40 -4.08
CA PRO A 179 -14.90 30.94 -4.08
C PRO A 179 -13.55 30.22 -3.89
N ARG A 180 -13.64 28.96 -3.46
CA ARG A 180 -12.52 28.04 -3.20
C ARG A 180 -12.72 26.77 -4.01
N PHE A 181 -11.63 26.22 -4.53
CA PHE A 181 -11.63 24.91 -5.19
C PHE A 181 -10.69 24.00 -4.42
N ARG A 182 -11.21 23.01 -3.70
CA ARG A 182 -10.39 22.14 -2.84
C ARG A 182 -10.81 20.67 -2.97
N PRO A 183 -10.48 20.02 -4.10
CA PRO A 183 -10.74 18.60 -4.26
C PRO A 183 -9.96 17.79 -3.23
N THR A 184 -10.52 16.65 -2.83
CA THR A 184 -9.81 15.69 -1.98
C THR A 184 -9.11 14.67 -2.86
N PHE A 185 -7.79 14.57 -2.72
CA PHE A 185 -6.99 13.49 -3.30
C PHE A 185 -6.89 12.34 -2.31
N ASP A 186 -7.28 11.16 -2.75
CA ASP A 186 -7.29 9.93 -1.96
C ASP A 186 -6.28 8.94 -2.54
N PHE A 187 -5.40 8.42 -1.69
CA PHE A 187 -4.28 7.56 -2.04
C PHE A 187 -4.46 6.20 -1.37
N GLN A 188 -4.61 5.16 -2.18
CA GLN A 188 -4.78 3.80 -1.69
C GLN A 188 -3.74 2.87 -2.29
N ILE A 189 -3.00 2.15 -1.43
CA ILE A 189 -2.13 1.05 -1.86
C ILE A 189 -2.93 -0.25 -1.81
N VAL A 190 -3.24 -0.81 -2.98
CA VAL A 190 -3.94 -2.09 -3.12
C VAL A 190 -2.99 -3.10 -3.74
N SER A 191 -2.57 -4.08 -2.93
CA SER A 191 -1.50 -5.01 -3.30
C SER A 191 -0.21 -4.23 -3.61
N ASP A 192 0.24 -4.19 -4.86
CA ASP A 192 1.41 -3.45 -5.34
C ASP A 192 1.06 -2.22 -6.19
N GLU A 193 -0.22 -1.84 -6.30
CA GLU A 193 -0.66 -0.66 -7.04
C GLU A 193 -0.92 0.52 -6.10
N LEU A 194 -0.39 1.70 -6.43
CA LEU A 194 -0.89 2.97 -5.95
C LEU A 194 -2.07 3.39 -6.83
N ILE A 195 -3.22 3.58 -6.20
CA ILE A 195 -4.43 4.13 -6.81
C ILE A 195 -4.60 5.55 -6.27
N ILE A 196 -4.76 6.51 -7.18
CA ILE A 196 -5.07 7.89 -6.85
C ILE A 196 -6.47 8.18 -7.36
N SER A 197 -7.33 8.61 -6.46
CA SER A 197 -8.69 9.04 -6.77
C SER A 197 -8.91 10.47 -6.34
N VAL A 198 -9.86 11.14 -6.98
CA VAL A 198 -10.30 12.49 -6.60
C VAL A 198 -11.77 12.47 -6.23
N PHE A 199 -12.10 13.25 -5.21
CA PHE A 199 -13.47 13.55 -4.78
C PHE A 199 -13.72 15.06 -4.83
N SER A 200 -14.99 15.47 -4.81
CA SER A 200 -15.33 16.83 -4.41
C SER A 200 -14.92 17.08 -2.95
N GLU A 201 -14.91 18.35 -2.53
CA GLU A 201 -14.57 18.73 -1.17
C GLU A 201 -15.37 17.88 -0.14
N ASP A 202 -14.71 17.55 0.98
CA ASP A 202 -15.21 16.68 2.04
C ASP A 202 -15.44 15.20 1.66
N ARG A 203 -14.78 14.70 0.60
CA ARG A 203 -14.92 13.30 0.13
C ARG A 203 -16.37 12.92 -0.19
N THR A 204 -17.15 13.89 -0.61
CA THR A 204 -18.53 13.69 -1.05
C THR A 204 -18.56 13.14 -2.48
N GLY A 205 -19.61 12.39 -2.83
CA GLY A 205 -19.79 11.82 -4.17
C GLY A 205 -18.98 10.55 -4.44
N GLU A 206 -19.05 10.09 -5.70
CA GLU A 206 -18.34 8.91 -6.16
C GLU A 206 -16.87 9.25 -6.49
N PRO A 207 -15.90 8.44 -6.02
CA PRO A 207 -14.49 8.66 -6.36
C PRO A 207 -14.25 8.51 -7.85
N GLN A 208 -13.59 9.49 -8.44
CA GLN A 208 -13.04 9.35 -9.79
C GLN A 208 -11.58 8.89 -9.70
N ILE A 209 -11.30 7.68 -10.20
CA ILE A 209 -9.92 7.18 -10.29
C ILE A 209 -9.20 7.96 -11.41
N ILE A 210 -8.18 8.73 -11.04
CA ILE A 210 -7.41 9.55 -11.98
C ILE A 210 -6.12 8.85 -12.41
N TRP A 211 -5.52 8.05 -11.53
CA TRP A 211 -4.26 7.38 -11.82
C TRP A 211 -4.12 6.04 -11.11
N ARG A 212 -3.43 5.12 -11.77
CA ARG A 212 -3.00 3.83 -11.24
C ARG A 212 -1.58 3.59 -11.69
N THR A 213 -0.71 3.17 -10.77
CA THR A 213 0.67 2.81 -11.09
C THR A 213 1.19 1.79 -10.11
N GLU A 214 2.18 0.99 -10.51
CA GLU A 214 2.88 0.13 -9.57
C GLU A 214 3.63 0.97 -8.52
N THR A 215 3.69 0.49 -7.29
CA THR A 215 4.42 1.09 -6.17
C THR A 215 5.93 1.15 -6.41
N THR A 216 6.45 0.36 -7.34
CA THR A 216 7.83 0.34 -7.79
C THR A 216 8.11 1.36 -8.90
N ASN A 217 7.09 1.84 -9.61
CA ASN A 217 7.27 2.84 -10.65
C ASN A 217 7.46 4.21 -10.00
N SER A 218 8.65 4.79 -10.12
CA SER A 218 9.02 6.08 -9.55
C SER A 218 8.56 7.30 -10.37
N ASP A 219 8.15 7.11 -11.63
CA ASP A 219 7.90 8.22 -12.55
C ASP A 219 6.41 8.58 -12.69
N PHE A 220 6.10 9.82 -12.34
CA PHE A 220 4.83 10.47 -12.62
C PHE A 220 5.00 11.37 -13.85
N GLY A 221 5.00 10.72 -15.02
CA GLY A 221 5.23 11.35 -16.32
C GLY A 221 4.10 12.27 -16.78
N ASP A 222 4.20 12.75 -18.02
CA ASP A 222 3.36 13.83 -18.55
C ASP A 222 1.86 13.50 -18.58
N VAL A 223 1.51 12.24 -18.85
CA VAL A 223 0.09 11.81 -18.86
C VAL A 223 -0.56 11.97 -17.49
N PHE A 224 0.17 11.66 -16.41
CA PHE A 224 -0.32 11.88 -15.06
C PHE A 224 -0.51 13.38 -14.80
N ARG A 225 0.51 14.17 -15.11
CA ARG A 225 0.49 15.62 -14.90
C ARG A 225 -0.66 16.29 -15.64
N GLN A 226 -0.93 15.87 -16.88
CA GLN A 226 -2.05 16.37 -17.66
C GLN A 226 -3.39 16.05 -16.99
N LYS A 227 -3.61 14.81 -16.52
CA LYS A 227 -4.85 14.45 -15.80
C LYS A 227 -5.05 15.27 -14.52
N ILE A 228 -3.98 15.54 -13.78
CA ILE A 228 -4.05 16.42 -12.60
C ILE A 228 -4.38 17.86 -13.03
N LYS A 229 -3.79 18.35 -14.12
CA LYS A 229 -4.08 19.68 -14.64
C LYS A 229 -5.56 19.79 -15.06
N ASP A 230 -6.09 18.76 -15.71
CA ASP A 230 -7.50 18.71 -16.12
C ASP A 230 -8.45 18.78 -14.91
N VAL A 231 -8.12 18.10 -13.79
CA VAL A 231 -8.88 18.20 -12.53
C VAL A 231 -8.89 19.64 -12.02
N PHE A 232 -7.72 20.29 -11.96
CA PHE A 232 -7.62 21.66 -11.47
C PHE A 232 -8.32 22.67 -12.37
N VAL A 233 -8.07 22.62 -13.67
CA VAL A 233 -8.66 23.54 -14.65
C VAL A 233 -10.17 23.34 -14.75
N GLY A 234 -10.64 22.10 -14.80
CA GLY A 234 -12.06 21.78 -14.84
C GLY A 234 -12.81 22.33 -13.64
N GLY A 235 -12.28 22.08 -12.43
CA GLY A 235 -12.91 22.58 -11.20
C GLY A 235 -12.89 24.10 -11.06
N LEU A 236 -11.80 24.76 -11.48
CA LEU A 236 -11.77 26.23 -11.52
C LEU A 236 -12.75 26.79 -12.55
N ASN A 237 -12.88 26.16 -13.72
CA ASN A 237 -13.86 26.56 -14.73
C ASN A 237 -15.30 26.40 -14.23
N ASP A 238 -15.61 25.34 -13.47
CA ASP A 238 -16.95 25.16 -12.89
C ASP A 238 -17.32 26.25 -11.88
N ILE A 239 -16.32 26.82 -11.20
CA ILE A 239 -16.49 27.89 -10.22
C ILE A 239 -16.56 29.27 -10.85
N PHE A 240 -15.68 29.57 -11.81
CA PHE A 240 -15.49 30.93 -12.36
C PHE A 240 -16.01 31.12 -13.78
N GLY A 241 -16.28 30.04 -14.51
CA GLY A 241 -16.72 30.08 -15.91
C GLY A 241 -18.24 30.22 -16.10
N ARG A 242 -18.99 30.42 -15.02
CA ARG A 242 -20.45 30.65 -15.04
C ARG A 242 -20.79 32.13 -14.88
#